data_AF-A0A4D4MGG8-F1
#
_entry.id   AF-A0A4D4MGG8-F1
#
_cell.length_a   1.000
_cell.length_b   1.000
_cell.length_c   1.000
_cell.angle_alpha   90.00
_cell.angle_beta   90.00
_cell.angle_gamma   90.00
#
_symmetry.space_group_name_H-M   'P 1'
#
loop_
_entity.id
_entity.type
_entity.pdbx_description
1 polymer ?
#
loop_
_entity_poly.entity_id
_entity_poly.type
_entity_poly.pdbx_seq_one_letter_code
_entity_poly.pdbx_strand_id
1 'polypeptide(L)'
;MAGDVWGPVLSLAGVVVGGGLTAFAQGATQRSAERAEQRRQAVAAAESRRAEQLQVLKEFVAKAQEAERVAYSRPDPWGDDENGWMTGAGPVMTTLWTASGNVMLLCDEALHEPVRLYGYALNQAVWRDIGDTEVNEHLETHKTAFMTAARKSLASG
;
A
#
# COMPACT_ATOMS: atom_id res chain seq x y z
N MET A 1 47.83 66.02 6.27
CA MET A 1 47.17 65.23 5.21
C MET A 1 47.14 63.75 5.65
N ALA A 2 46.34 63.35 6.63
CA ALA A 2 46.31 61.96 7.13
C ALA A 2 44.91 61.48 7.58
N GLY A 3 43.87 62.30 7.38
CA GLY A 3 42.50 61.99 7.81
C GLY A 3 41.59 61.38 6.74
N ASP A 4 41.99 61.41 5.47
CA ASP A 4 41.07 61.15 4.33
C ASP A 4 41.02 59.70 3.84
N VAL A 5 41.87 58.82 4.37
CA VAL A 5 42.00 57.43 3.87
C VAL A 5 41.11 56.45 4.66
N TRP A 6 40.56 56.87 5.81
CA TRP A 6 39.79 55.97 6.69
C TRP A 6 38.31 55.83 6.30
N GLY A 7 37.71 56.84 5.67
CA GLY A 7 36.33 56.77 5.17
C GLY A 7 36.10 55.73 4.08
N PRO A 8 36.93 55.67 3.03
CA PRO A 8 36.79 54.69 1.94
C PRO A 8 36.99 53.24 2.39
N VAL A 9 37.90 53.01 3.34
CA VAL A 9 38.22 51.66 3.86
C VAL A 9 37.07 51.10 4.71
N LEU A 10 36.44 51.95 5.54
CA LEU A 10 35.26 51.55 6.31
C LEU A 10 34.05 51.25 5.40
N SER A 11 33.92 51.97 4.27
CA SER A 11 32.83 51.74 3.31
C SER A 11 33.03 50.44 2.50
N LEU A 12 34.26 50.09 2.13
CA LEU A 12 34.57 48.80 1.48
C LEU A 12 34.39 47.62 2.44
N ALA A 13 34.76 47.79 3.71
CA ALA A 13 34.56 46.76 4.73
C ALA A 13 33.06 46.45 4.94
N GLY A 14 32.21 47.48 4.94
CA GLY A 14 30.75 47.30 5.05
C GLY A 14 30.14 46.49 3.91
N VAL A 15 30.60 46.70 2.67
CA VAL A 15 30.11 45.97 1.49
C VAL A 15 30.56 44.51 1.51
N VAL A 16 31.81 44.23 1.90
CA VAL A 16 32.30 42.84 2.02
C VAL A 16 31.54 42.08 3.11
N VAL A 17 31.29 42.71 4.25
CA VAL A 17 30.52 42.11 5.35
C VAL A 17 29.05 41.91 4.96
N GLY A 18 28.42 42.89 4.32
CA GLY A 18 27.04 42.78 3.83
C GLY A 18 26.87 41.71 2.74
N GLY A 19 27.83 41.62 1.80
CA GLY A 19 27.87 40.59 0.76
C GLY A 19 28.09 39.18 1.32
N GLY A 20 28.99 39.04 2.31
CA GLY A 20 29.23 37.78 3.01
C GLY A 20 28.02 37.29 3.82
N LEU A 21 27.36 38.19 4.56
CA LEU A 21 26.11 37.88 5.28
C LEU A 21 24.98 37.49 4.33
N THR A 22 24.87 38.15 3.18
CA THR A 22 23.86 37.83 2.16
C THR A 22 24.11 36.44 1.55
N ALA A 23 25.35 36.12 1.20
CA ALA A 23 25.71 34.80 0.68
C ALA A 23 25.46 33.69 1.71
N PHE A 24 25.75 33.94 2.99
CA PHE A 24 25.46 32.99 4.07
C PHE A 24 23.95 32.79 4.28
N ALA A 25 23.17 33.88 4.30
CA ALA A 25 21.72 33.82 4.41
C ALA A 25 21.08 33.10 3.20
N GLN A 26 21.60 33.31 1.98
CA GLN A 26 21.17 32.61 0.78
C GLN A 26 21.47 31.11 0.84
N GLY A 27 22.68 30.73 1.26
CA GLY A 27 23.05 29.32 1.44
C GLY A 27 22.26 28.62 2.54
N ALA A 28 21.95 29.32 3.64
CA ALA A 28 21.08 28.81 4.71
C ALA A 28 19.63 28.64 4.22
N THR A 29 19.13 29.59 3.44
CA THR A 29 17.79 29.53 2.84
C THR A 29 17.69 28.41 1.82
N GLN A 30 18.68 28.24 0.94
CA GLN A 30 18.75 27.14 -0.04
C GLN A 30 18.71 25.77 0.64
N ARG A 31 19.55 25.55 1.66
CA ARG A 31 19.55 24.28 2.41
C ARG A 31 18.21 24.02 3.13
N SER A 32 17.55 25.07 3.62
CA SER A 32 16.22 24.94 4.23
C SER A 32 15.15 24.57 3.21
N ALA A 33 15.21 25.16 2.00
CA ALA A 33 14.30 24.88 0.91
C ALA A 33 14.51 23.45 0.37
N GLU A 34 15.76 23.01 0.22
CA GLU A 34 16.11 21.63 -0.17
C GLU A 34 15.55 20.61 0.83
N ARG A 35 15.67 20.86 2.14
CA ARG A 35 15.10 19.97 3.17
C ARG A 35 13.58 19.97 3.15
N ALA A 36 12.95 21.12 2.93
CA ALA A 36 11.50 21.21 2.82
C ALA A 36 10.99 20.45 1.59
N GLU A 37 11.69 20.56 0.47
CA GLU A 37 11.37 19.84 -0.76
C GLU A 37 11.58 18.33 -0.62
N GLN A 38 12.69 17.90 -0.02
CA GLN A 38 12.91 16.47 0.30
C GLN A 38 11.81 15.90 1.19
N ARG A 39 11.34 16.65 2.20
CA ARG A 39 10.21 16.24 3.04
C ARG A 39 8.92 16.13 2.24
N ARG A 40 8.63 17.09 1.35
CA ARG A 40 7.45 17.03 0.47
C ARG A 40 7.49 15.82 -0.44
N GLN A 41 8.64 15.54 -1.05
CA GLN A 41 8.83 14.35 -1.90
C GLN A 41 8.66 13.05 -1.12
N ALA A 42 9.18 12.98 0.10
CA ALA A 42 9.01 11.81 0.96
C ALA A 42 7.53 11.58 1.35
N VAL A 43 6.80 12.65 1.67
CA VAL A 43 5.36 12.57 1.96
C VAL A 43 4.58 12.14 0.72
N ALA A 44 4.85 12.73 -0.44
CA ALA A 44 4.20 12.37 -1.70
C ALA A 44 4.47 10.91 -2.08
N ALA A 45 5.70 10.42 -1.88
CA ALA A 45 6.04 9.02 -2.12
C ALA A 45 5.33 8.06 -1.15
N ALA A 46 5.21 8.44 0.12
CA ALA A 46 4.46 7.66 1.12
C ALA A 46 2.96 7.61 0.78
N GLU A 47 2.36 8.74 0.39
CA GLU A 47 0.96 8.81 -0.04
C GLU A 47 0.72 7.97 -1.30
N SER A 48 1.63 8.00 -2.29
CA SER A 48 1.54 7.16 -3.49
C SER A 48 1.56 5.68 -3.14
N ARG A 49 2.51 5.25 -2.30
CA ARG A 49 2.61 3.85 -1.86
C ARG A 49 1.36 3.41 -1.11
N ARG A 50 0.81 4.26 -0.24
CA ARG A 50 -0.42 3.98 0.50
C ARG A 50 -1.62 3.82 -0.45
N ALA A 51 -1.70 4.65 -1.49
CA ALA A 51 -2.75 4.53 -2.50
C ALA A 51 -2.65 3.22 -3.30
N GLU A 52 -1.43 2.82 -3.68
CA GLU A 52 -1.16 1.53 -4.34
C GLU A 52 -1.57 0.35 -3.46
N GLN A 53 -1.18 0.35 -2.18
CA GLN A 53 -1.57 -0.69 -1.22
C GLN A 53 -3.09 -0.77 -1.05
N LEU A 54 -3.77 0.38 -0.92
CA LEU A 54 -5.23 0.42 -0.82
C LEU A 54 -5.89 -0.17 -2.07
N GLN A 55 -5.35 0.10 -3.26
CA GLN A 55 -5.87 -0.43 -4.51
C GLN A 55 -5.74 -1.95 -4.58
N VAL A 56 -4.57 -2.48 -4.21
CA VAL A 56 -4.30 -3.92 -4.16
C VAL A 56 -5.22 -4.62 -3.15
N LEU A 57 -5.42 -4.04 -1.97
CA LEU A 57 -6.33 -4.59 -0.96
C LEU A 57 -7.78 -4.61 -1.44
N LYS A 58 -8.23 -3.56 -2.13
CA LYS A 58 -9.58 -3.52 -2.74
C LYS A 58 -9.75 -4.61 -3.80
N GLU A 59 -8.74 -4.80 -4.64
CA GLU A 59 -8.75 -5.83 -5.68
C GLU A 59 -8.81 -7.23 -5.06
N PHE A 60 -8.00 -7.50 -4.04
CA PHE A 60 -8.06 -8.77 -3.32
C PHE A 60 -9.44 -9.02 -2.69
N VAL A 61 -10.05 -8.01 -2.05
CA VAL A 61 -11.41 -8.14 -1.50
C VAL A 61 -12.43 -8.44 -2.60
N ALA A 62 -12.35 -7.78 -3.75
CA ALA A 62 -13.25 -8.03 -4.87
C ALA A 62 -13.11 -9.47 -5.38
N LYS A 63 -11.87 -9.96 -5.54
CA LYS A 63 -11.62 -11.34 -6.00
C LYS A 63 -11.99 -12.40 -4.96
N ALA A 64 -11.81 -12.10 -3.68
CA ALA A 64 -12.30 -12.95 -2.59
C ALA A 64 -13.83 -13.08 -2.63
N GLN A 65 -14.55 -11.98 -2.87
CA GLN A 65 -16.01 -12.02 -3.01
C GLN A 65 -16.48 -12.78 -4.26
N GLU A 66 -15.77 -12.67 -5.38
CA GLU A 66 -16.05 -13.48 -6.57
C GLU A 66 -15.91 -14.98 -6.26
N ALA A 67 -14.82 -15.37 -5.57
CA ALA A 67 -14.62 -16.75 -5.13
C ALA A 67 -15.68 -17.21 -4.12
N GLU A 68 -16.09 -16.36 -3.18
CA GLU A 68 -17.16 -16.65 -2.21
C GLU A 68 -18.49 -16.93 -2.94
N ARG A 69 -18.85 -16.14 -3.97
CA ARG A 69 -20.04 -16.40 -4.80
C ARG A 69 -19.97 -17.73 -5.54
N VAL A 70 -18.79 -18.08 -6.07
CA VAL A 70 -18.57 -19.37 -6.73
C VAL A 70 -18.75 -20.53 -5.75
N ALA A 71 -18.28 -20.38 -4.51
CA ALA A 71 -18.49 -21.38 -3.47
C ALA A 71 -19.98 -21.57 -3.15
N TYR A 72 -20.77 -20.49 -3.06
CA TYR A 72 -22.22 -20.58 -2.87
C TYR A 72 -22.97 -21.20 -4.05
N SER A 73 -22.50 -20.98 -5.28
CA SER A 73 -23.15 -21.52 -6.48
C SER A 73 -22.67 -22.92 -6.84
N ARG A 74 -21.94 -23.58 -5.94
CA ARG A 74 -21.41 -24.93 -6.18
C ARG A 74 -22.57 -25.94 -6.27
N PRO A 75 -22.65 -26.73 -7.35
CA PRO A 75 -23.62 -27.82 -7.44
C PRO A 75 -23.29 -28.95 -6.46
N ASP A 76 -24.37 -29.60 -6.00
CA ASP A 76 -24.36 -30.76 -5.13
C ASP A 76 -24.76 -31.99 -6.00
N PRO A 77 -24.06 -33.14 -6.05
CA PRO A 77 -22.68 -33.53 -5.68
C PRO A 77 -21.65 -33.21 -6.81
N TRP A 78 -20.43 -33.79 -6.75
CA TRP A 78 -19.36 -33.80 -7.79
C TRP A 78 -19.81 -34.41 -9.14
N GLY A 79 -20.87 -33.87 -9.75
CA GLY A 79 -21.28 -34.20 -11.11
C GLY A 79 -20.36 -33.56 -12.14
N ASP A 80 -20.45 -34.07 -13.37
CA ASP A 80 -19.78 -33.50 -14.54
C ASP A 80 -20.06 -31.99 -14.65
N ASP A 81 -19.19 -31.25 -15.33
CA ASP A 81 -19.30 -29.79 -15.54
C ASP A 81 -20.46 -29.39 -16.48
N GLU A 82 -21.60 -30.07 -16.38
CA GLU A 82 -22.80 -29.87 -17.20
C GLU A 82 -23.34 -28.45 -17.06
N ASN A 83 -23.18 -27.85 -15.88
CA ASN A 83 -23.59 -26.47 -15.61
C ASN A 83 -22.47 -25.44 -15.82
N GLY A 84 -21.29 -25.86 -16.28
CA GLY A 84 -20.13 -24.99 -16.54
C GLY A 84 -19.52 -24.36 -15.27
N TRP A 85 -19.92 -24.81 -14.08
CA TRP A 85 -19.43 -24.26 -12.81
C TRP A 85 -17.92 -24.46 -12.66
N MET A 86 -17.37 -25.65 -12.95
CA MET A 86 -15.93 -25.91 -12.85
C MET A 86 -15.16 -25.03 -13.85
N THR A 87 -15.64 -24.95 -15.09
CA THR A 87 -15.03 -24.08 -16.12
C THR A 87 -15.04 -22.61 -15.70
N GLY A 88 -16.08 -22.15 -15.01
CA GLY A 88 -16.19 -20.78 -14.49
C GLY A 88 -15.37 -20.52 -13.22
N ALA A 89 -15.26 -21.52 -12.34
CA ALA A 89 -14.58 -21.41 -11.04
C ALA A 89 -13.05 -21.31 -11.17
N GLY A 90 -12.46 -22.03 -12.14
CA GLY A 90 -11.01 -22.03 -12.37
C GLY A 90 -10.40 -20.63 -12.60
N PRO A 91 -10.93 -19.84 -13.56
CA PRO A 91 -10.49 -18.47 -13.78
C PRO A 91 -10.67 -17.56 -12.55
N VAL A 92 -11.77 -17.68 -11.83
CA VAL A 92 -12.02 -16.89 -10.61
C VAL A 92 -10.93 -17.17 -9.57
N MET A 93 -10.65 -18.44 -9.30
CA MET A 93 -9.61 -18.83 -8.35
C MET A 93 -8.21 -18.41 -8.82
N THR A 94 -7.94 -18.45 -10.13
CA THR A 94 -6.69 -17.92 -10.69
C THR A 94 -6.54 -16.43 -10.38
N THR A 95 -7.58 -15.62 -10.61
CA THR A 95 -7.52 -14.18 -10.32
C THR A 95 -7.41 -13.89 -8.82
N LEU A 96 -8.02 -14.71 -7.95
CA LEU A 96 -7.83 -14.63 -6.50
C LEU A 96 -6.36 -14.84 -6.11
N TRP A 97 -5.70 -15.86 -6.67
CA TRP A 97 -4.29 -16.13 -6.39
C TRP A 97 -3.37 -15.03 -6.92
N THR A 98 -3.67 -14.47 -8.10
CA THR A 98 -2.95 -13.29 -8.61
C THR A 98 -3.11 -12.10 -7.65
N ALA A 99 -4.33 -11.79 -7.21
CA ALA A 99 -4.58 -10.70 -6.26
C ALA A 99 -3.89 -10.95 -4.91
N SER A 100 -3.88 -12.19 -4.42
CA SER A 100 -3.10 -12.59 -3.24
C SER A 100 -1.62 -12.31 -3.42
N GLY A 101 -1.04 -12.66 -4.58
CA GLY A 101 0.36 -12.39 -4.90
C GLY A 101 0.68 -10.89 -4.92
N ASN A 102 -0.22 -10.07 -5.46
CA ASN A 102 -0.07 -8.61 -5.45
C ASN A 102 -0.02 -8.05 -4.02
N VAL A 103 -0.81 -8.61 -3.09
CA VAL A 103 -0.73 -8.23 -1.67
C VAL A 103 0.64 -8.59 -1.08
N MET A 104 1.16 -9.79 -1.35
CA MET A 104 2.49 -10.21 -0.88
C MET A 104 3.62 -9.33 -1.42
N LEU A 105 3.45 -8.76 -2.62
CA LEU A 105 4.47 -7.96 -3.28
C LEU A 105 4.52 -6.51 -2.79
N LEU A 106 3.36 -5.92 -2.50
CA LEU A 106 3.22 -4.46 -2.33
C LEU A 106 2.82 -4.03 -0.92
N CYS A 107 2.27 -4.94 -0.11
CA CYS A 107 1.77 -4.63 1.21
C CYS A 107 2.72 -5.08 2.33
N ASP A 108 2.38 -4.70 3.56
CA ASP A 108 3.15 -5.05 4.76
C ASP A 108 3.15 -6.57 5.04
N GLU A 109 4.25 -7.09 5.58
CA GLU A 109 4.41 -8.52 5.88
C GLU A 109 3.35 -9.05 6.86
N ALA A 110 2.79 -8.20 7.73
CA ALA A 110 1.69 -8.58 8.63
C ALA A 110 0.42 -9.04 7.89
N LEU A 111 0.29 -8.74 6.59
CA LEU A 111 -0.81 -9.20 5.75
C LEU A 111 -0.58 -10.58 5.13
N HIS A 112 0.65 -11.08 5.12
CA HIS A 112 0.99 -12.30 4.38
C HIS A 112 0.22 -13.52 4.88
N GLU A 113 0.27 -13.78 6.19
CA GLU A 113 -0.42 -14.93 6.75
C GLU A 113 -1.96 -14.82 6.65
N PRO A 114 -2.61 -13.70 7.04
CA PRO A 114 -4.05 -13.55 6.90
C PRO A 114 -4.58 -13.71 5.47
N VAL A 115 -3.89 -13.15 4.48
CA VAL A 115 -4.27 -13.29 3.06
C VAL A 115 -4.14 -14.74 2.61
N ARG A 116 -3.03 -15.40 2.97
CA ARG A 116 -2.79 -16.80 2.61
C ARG A 116 -3.85 -17.72 3.21
N LEU A 117 -4.15 -17.57 4.50
CA LEU A 117 -5.15 -18.38 5.19
C LEU A 117 -6.55 -18.14 4.62
N TYR A 118 -6.91 -16.89 4.34
CA TYR A 118 -8.20 -16.58 3.74
C TYR A 118 -8.34 -17.13 2.31
N GLY A 119 -7.30 -17.02 1.48
CA GLY A 119 -7.25 -17.63 0.16
C GLY A 119 -7.40 -19.16 0.22
N TYR A 120 -6.76 -19.83 1.18
CA TYR A 120 -6.91 -21.27 1.38
C TYR A 120 -8.31 -21.68 1.87
N ALA A 121 -8.93 -20.89 2.74
CA ALA A 121 -10.30 -21.13 3.17
C ALA A 121 -11.28 -21.00 1.99
N LEU A 122 -11.10 -19.97 1.13
CA LEU A 122 -11.87 -19.83 -0.12
C LEU A 122 -11.64 -21.01 -1.07
N ASN A 123 -10.40 -21.45 -1.23
CA ASN A 123 -10.08 -22.60 -2.06
C ASN A 123 -10.72 -23.90 -1.55
N GLN A 124 -10.80 -24.07 -0.23
CA GLN A 124 -11.53 -25.19 0.38
C GLN A 124 -13.02 -25.07 0.11
N ALA A 125 -13.63 -23.91 0.38
CA ALA A 125 -15.06 -23.69 0.12
C ALA A 125 -15.44 -23.91 -1.36
N VAL A 126 -14.58 -23.51 -2.30
CA VAL A 126 -14.82 -23.73 -3.73
C VAL A 126 -14.61 -25.20 -4.11
N TRP A 127 -13.46 -25.81 -3.81
CA TRP A 127 -13.09 -27.10 -4.41
C TRP A 127 -13.28 -28.32 -3.53
N ARG A 128 -13.49 -28.14 -2.22
CA ARG A 128 -13.49 -29.22 -1.23
C ARG A 128 -14.81 -29.25 -0.48
N ASP A 129 -15.20 -30.42 -0.04
CA ASP A 129 -16.31 -30.53 0.90
C ASP A 129 -15.93 -29.85 2.23
N ILE A 130 -16.75 -28.91 2.68
CA ILE A 130 -16.62 -28.18 3.96
C ILE A 130 -17.54 -28.76 5.04
N GLY A 131 -18.15 -29.93 4.77
CA GLY A 131 -19.12 -30.59 5.63
C GLY A 131 -20.43 -29.78 5.70
N ASP A 132 -21.14 -29.95 6.81
CA ASP A 132 -22.41 -29.25 7.08
C ASP A 132 -22.23 -27.75 7.46
N THR A 133 -21.05 -27.19 7.21
CA THR A 133 -20.71 -25.80 7.54
C THR A 133 -21.15 -24.89 6.39
N GLU A 134 -21.85 -23.79 6.71
CA GLU A 134 -22.13 -22.78 5.68
C GLU A 134 -20.84 -22.10 5.21
N VAL A 135 -20.80 -21.71 3.93
CA VAL A 135 -19.64 -21.01 3.35
C VAL A 135 -19.26 -19.77 4.18
N ASN A 136 -20.22 -18.97 4.64
CA ASN A 136 -19.91 -17.81 5.48
C ASN A 136 -19.24 -18.22 6.80
N GLU A 137 -19.77 -19.22 7.49
CA GLU A 137 -19.23 -19.70 8.78
C GLU A 137 -17.79 -20.23 8.61
N HIS A 138 -17.54 -20.99 7.55
CA HIS A 138 -16.20 -21.49 7.22
C HIS A 138 -15.19 -20.36 6.98
N LEU A 139 -15.63 -19.25 6.38
CA LEU A 139 -14.77 -18.13 5.97
C LEU A 139 -14.62 -17.06 7.04
N GLU A 140 -15.57 -16.92 7.97
CA GLU A 140 -15.71 -15.76 8.85
C GLU A 140 -14.44 -15.44 9.64
N THR A 141 -13.84 -16.47 10.25
CA THR A 141 -12.62 -16.30 11.06
C THR A 141 -11.47 -15.74 10.22
N HIS A 142 -11.26 -16.29 9.02
CA HIS A 142 -10.19 -15.90 8.11
C HIS A 142 -10.43 -14.51 7.51
N LYS A 143 -11.67 -14.23 7.11
CA LYS A 143 -12.12 -12.92 6.61
C LYS A 143 -11.90 -11.83 7.66
N THR A 144 -12.26 -12.10 8.91
CA THR A 144 -12.09 -11.16 10.04
C THR A 144 -10.61 -10.91 10.35
N ALA A 145 -9.78 -11.96 10.34
CA ALA A 145 -8.34 -11.84 10.54
C ALA A 145 -7.70 -10.96 9.45
N PHE A 146 -8.03 -11.20 8.18
CA PHE A 146 -7.59 -10.39 7.05
C PHE A 146 -8.01 -8.92 7.19
N MET A 147 -9.30 -8.65 7.44
CA MET A 147 -9.82 -7.27 7.55
C MET A 147 -9.18 -6.52 8.72
N THR A 148 -8.88 -7.21 9.82
CA THR A 148 -8.18 -6.65 10.97
C THR A 148 -6.73 -6.29 10.63
N ALA A 149 -6.00 -7.19 9.95
CA ALA A 149 -4.63 -6.93 9.51
C ALA A 149 -4.57 -5.78 8.50
N ALA A 150 -5.48 -5.75 7.53
CA ALA A 150 -5.57 -4.69 6.52
C ALA A 150 -5.82 -3.32 7.16
N ARG A 151 -6.73 -3.24 8.13
CA ARG A 151 -6.98 -1.99 8.87
C ARG A 151 -5.75 -1.53 9.65
N LYS A 152 -5.04 -2.44 10.30
CA LYS A 152 -3.81 -2.11 11.04
C LYS A 152 -2.72 -1.61 10.10
N SER A 153 -2.46 -2.32 9.00
CA SER A 153 -1.46 -1.95 7.99
C SER A 153 -1.71 -0.55 7.39
N LEU A 154 -2.97 -0.23 7.07
CA LEU A 154 -3.35 1.09 6.53
C LEU A 154 -3.34 2.23 7.56
N ALA A 155 -3.32 1.91 8.85
CA ALA A 155 -3.25 2.89 9.95
C ALA A 155 -1.81 3.15 10.40
N SER A 156 -0.89 2.20 10.16
CA SER A 156 0.54 2.32 10.46
C SER A 156 1.36 2.96 9.32
N GLY A 157 0.78 3.08 8.12
CA GLY A 157 1.41 3.65 6.92
C GLY A 157 1.08 5.11 6.65
#